data_AF-A0A959EH26-F1
#
_entry.id   AF-A0A959EH26-F1
#
_cell.length_a   1.000
_cell.length_b   1.000
_cell.length_c   1.000
_cell.angle_alpha   90.00
_cell.angle_beta   90.00
_cell.angle_gamma   90.00
#
_symmetry.space_group_name_H-M   'P 1'
#
loop_
_entity.id
_entity.type
_entity.pdbx_description
1 polymer ?
#
loop_
_entity_poly.entity_id
_entity_poly.type
_entity_poly.pdbx_seq_one_letter_code
_entity_poly.pdbx_strand_id
1 'polypeptide(L)'
;MKDRGKECGQPSSISLSLHSFIPSIFLWHWGLALLFLLLIASLGYGPAQHDFGWIASLHAAAFLVYLGMYRKANGQVELYFFLGVGIIARLLLIGAFPQLSDDIYRFIWDGRLINQGINPFAQLPAYYMQEGTQLPGLSPELFAQLNSPEYY
;
A
#
# COMPACT_ATOMS: atom_id res chain seq x y z
N MET A 1 -67.54 -54.08 -2.31
CA MET A 1 -66.65 -54.35 -1.16
C MET A 1 -65.22 -54.35 -1.67
N LYS A 2 -64.36 -53.46 -1.11
CA LYS A 2 -62.89 -53.43 -1.14
C LYS A 2 -62.32 -52.11 -1.66
N ASP A 3 -62.21 -51.14 -0.75
CA ASP A 3 -61.12 -50.17 -0.79
C ASP A 3 -60.22 -50.44 0.40
N ARG A 4 -59.00 -50.89 0.11
CA ARG A 4 -57.91 -51.04 1.08
C ARG A 4 -57.02 -49.82 0.96
N GLY A 5 -56.73 -49.22 2.11
CA GLY A 5 -55.91 -48.04 2.26
C GLY A 5 -54.54 -48.13 1.59
N LYS A 6 -54.03 -46.94 1.28
CA LYS A 6 -52.61 -46.68 1.09
C LYS A 6 -52.26 -45.43 1.88
N GLU A 7 -51.55 -45.66 2.97
CA GLU A 7 -50.67 -44.69 3.62
C GLU A 7 -49.43 -44.49 2.73
N CYS A 8 -49.09 -43.23 2.40
CA CYS A 8 -47.74 -42.75 2.07
C CYS A 8 -47.84 -41.27 1.66
N GLY A 9 -47.02 -40.33 2.11
CA GLY A 9 -45.80 -40.43 2.88
C GLY A 9 -45.42 -39.07 3.47
N GLN A 10 -44.48 -39.11 4.42
CA GLN A 10 -43.87 -37.96 5.08
C GLN A 10 -43.35 -36.90 4.08
N PRO A 11 -43.46 -35.59 4.42
CA PRO A 11 -42.81 -34.56 3.63
C PRO A 11 -41.29 -34.73 3.72
N SER A 12 -40.65 -34.84 2.56
CA SER A 12 -39.19 -34.87 2.40
C SER A 12 -38.56 -33.68 3.11
N SER A 13 -37.74 -33.94 4.13
CA SER A 13 -36.87 -32.95 4.73
C SER A 13 -35.96 -32.36 3.66
N ILE A 14 -36.17 -31.07 3.33
CA ILE A 14 -35.23 -30.30 2.52
C ILE A 14 -33.97 -30.15 3.38
N SER A 15 -33.00 -31.04 3.18
CA SER A 15 -31.66 -30.85 3.69
C SER A 15 -31.02 -29.71 2.90
N LEU A 16 -31.16 -28.49 3.40
CA LEU A 16 -30.34 -27.35 2.98
C LEU A 16 -28.89 -27.66 3.37
N SER A 17 -28.17 -28.36 2.49
CA SER A 17 -26.72 -28.50 2.62
C SER A 17 -26.10 -27.15 2.26
N LEU A 18 -25.89 -26.32 3.28
CA LEU A 18 -25.00 -25.15 3.28
C LEU A 18 -23.54 -25.61 3.12
N HIS A 19 -23.22 -26.36 2.07
CA HIS A 19 -21.85 -26.70 1.73
C HIS A 19 -21.43 -25.87 0.53
N SER A 20 -20.83 -24.74 0.88
CA SER A 20 -19.62 -24.20 0.24
C SER A 20 -19.68 -24.00 -1.28
N PHE A 21 -20.60 -23.15 -1.72
CA PHE A 21 -20.54 -22.54 -3.06
C PHE A 21 -19.65 -21.29 -3.06
N ILE A 22 -18.41 -21.41 -2.55
CA ILE A 22 -17.35 -20.50 -2.99
C ILE A 22 -16.67 -21.24 -4.14
N PRO A 23 -16.97 -20.93 -5.42
CA PRO A 23 -16.30 -21.59 -6.52
C PRO A 23 -14.79 -21.47 -6.32
N SER A 24 -14.04 -22.55 -6.52
CA SER A 24 -12.58 -22.60 -6.33
C SER A 24 -11.82 -21.51 -7.11
N ILE A 25 -12.47 -20.94 -8.13
CA ILE A 25 -12.08 -19.74 -8.85
C ILE A 25 -11.88 -18.53 -7.92
N PHE A 26 -12.58 -18.41 -6.80
CA PHE A 26 -12.46 -17.26 -5.89
C PHE A 26 -11.25 -17.38 -4.97
N LEU A 27 -10.85 -18.59 -4.55
CA LEU A 27 -9.80 -18.80 -3.54
C LEU A 27 -8.41 -18.34 -4.00
N TRP A 28 -8.07 -18.52 -5.28
CA TRP A 28 -6.77 -18.08 -5.79
C TRP A 28 -6.66 -16.56 -5.93
N HIS A 29 -7.77 -15.85 -6.16
CA HIS A 29 -7.80 -14.39 -6.18
C HIS A 29 -7.43 -13.83 -4.80
N TRP A 30 -8.01 -14.37 -3.74
CA TRP A 30 -7.69 -13.98 -2.37
C TRP A 30 -6.25 -14.32 -1.99
N GLY A 31 -5.74 -15.48 -2.43
CA GLY A 31 -4.34 -15.85 -2.23
C GLY A 31 -3.37 -14.86 -2.88
N LEU A 32 -3.60 -14.52 -4.17
CA LEU A 32 -2.78 -13.52 -4.87
C LEU A 32 -2.92 -12.13 -4.27
N ALA A 33 -4.14 -11.72 -3.89
CA ALA A 33 -4.38 -10.44 -3.23
C ALA A 33 -3.65 -10.35 -1.89
N LEU A 34 -3.76 -11.36 -1.03
CA LEU A 34 -3.06 -11.40 0.25
C LEU A 34 -1.54 -11.35 0.06
N LEU A 35 -1.01 -12.16 -0.85
CA LEU A 35 0.42 -12.15 -1.17
C LEU A 35 0.88 -10.77 -1.66
N PHE A 36 0.12 -10.14 -2.57
CA PHE A 36 0.42 -8.80 -3.07
C PHE A 36 0.42 -7.77 -1.95
N LEU A 37 -0.62 -7.76 -1.09
CA LEU A 37 -0.70 -6.83 0.04
C LEU A 37 0.44 -7.03 1.04
N LEU A 38 0.82 -8.28 1.32
CA LEU A 38 1.97 -8.58 2.19
C LEU A 38 3.28 -8.07 1.57
N LEU A 39 3.51 -8.30 0.28
CA LEU A 39 4.70 -7.78 -0.41
C LEU A 39 4.74 -6.26 -0.40
N ILE A 40 3.60 -5.59 -0.64
CA ILE A 40 3.49 -4.12 -0.57
C ILE A 40 3.75 -3.61 0.86
N ALA A 41 3.19 -4.26 1.88
CA ALA A 41 3.44 -3.90 3.27
C ALA A 41 4.92 -4.10 3.64
N SER A 42 5.52 -5.23 3.26
CA SER A 42 6.95 -5.48 3.48
C SER A 42 7.82 -4.44 2.79
N LEU A 43 7.47 -4.03 1.57
CA LEU A 43 8.21 -2.99 0.84
C LEU A 43 8.08 -1.61 1.50
N GLY A 44 6.90 -1.28 2.03
CA GLY A 44 6.64 0.03 2.65
C GLY A 44 7.20 0.21 4.07
N TYR A 45 7.33 -0.88 4.83
CA TYR A 45 7.69 -0.81 6.26
C TYR A 45 9.02 -1.49 6.62
N GLY A 46 9.61 -2.28 5.71
CA GLY A 46 10.78 -3.10 5.99
C GLY A 46 12.12 -2.46 5.63
N PRO A 47 12.43 -2.30 4.32
CA PRO A 47 13.77 -1.98 3.86
C PRO A 47 14.12 -0.50 4.01
N ALA A 48 15.33 -0.23 4.49
CA ALA A 48 15.91 1.11 4.42
C ALA A 48 16.31 1.44 2.97
N GLN A 49 16.47 2.72 2.66
CA GLN A 49 16.78 3.20 1.30
C GLN A 49 17.97 2.48 0.63
N HIS A 50 19.01 2.16 1.41
CA HIS A 50 20.25 1.57 0.92
C HIS A 50 20.16 0.05 0.71
N ASP A 51 19.05 -0.59 1.08
CA ASP A 51 18.83 -2.03 0.95
C ASP A 51 18.40 -2.40 -0.48
N PHE A 52 19.19 -2.01 -1.48
CA PHE A 52 18.85 -2.17 -2.90
C PHE A 52 18.42 -3.60 -3.26
N GLY A 53 19.15 -4.61 -2.79
CA GLY A 53 18.81 -6.01 -3.06
C GLY A 53 17.44 -6.41 -2.50
N TRP A 54 17.11 -5.93 -1.30
CA TRP A 54 15.81 -6.19 -0.67
C TRP A 54 14.68 -5.50 -1.45
N ILE A 55 14.86 -4.20 -1.72
CA ILE A 55 13.89 -3.39 -2.47
C ILE A 55 13.64 -3.99 -3.86
N ALA A 56 14.71 -4.28 -4.60
CA ALA A 56 14.62 -4.85 -5.95
C ALA A 56 13.91 -6.21 -5.95
N SER A 57 14.21 -7.07 -4.98
CA SER A 57 13.61 -8.41 -4.88
C SER A 57 12.13 -8.33 -4.53
N LEU A 58 11.74 -7.54 -3.52
CA LEU A 58 10.34 -7.36 -3.16
C LEU A 58 9.53 -6.68 -4.27
N HIS A 59 10.11 -5.67 -4.93
CA HIS A 59 9.45 -4.98 -6.03
C HIS A 59 9.26 -5.91 -7.24
N ALA A 60 10.28 -6.68 -7.61
CA ALA A 60 10.17 -7.69 -8.67
C ALA A 60 9.11 -8.76 -8.34
N ALA A 61 9.10 -9.26 -7.10
CA ALA A 61 8.09 -10.22 -6.65
C ALA A 61 6.67 -9.63 -6.73
N ALA A 62 6.46 -8.41 -6.21
CA ALA A 62 5.17 -7.72 -6.27
C ALA A 62 4.72 -7.48 -7.71
N PHE A 63 5.65 -7.11 -8.61
CA PHE A 63 5.37 -6.92 -10.03
C PHE A 63 4.95 -8.22 -10.72
N LEU A 64 5.60 -9.36 -10.43
CA LEU A 64 5.21 -10.65 -10.99
C LEU A 64 3.82 -11.10 -10.50
N VAL A 65 3.50 -10.86 -9.23
CA VAL A 65 2.16 -11.14 -8.67
C VAL A 65 1.11 -10.25 -9.35
N TYR A 66 1.39 -8.94 -9.49
CA TYR A 66 0.55 -8.00 -10.22
C TYR A 66 0.31 -8.46 -11.67
N LEU A 67 1.36 -8.87 -12.38
CA LEU A 67 1.25 -9.39 -13.75
C LEU A 67 0.38 -10.65 -13.82
N GLY A 68 0.49 -11.53 -12.82
CA GLY A 68 -0.37 -12.70 -12.66
C GLY A 68 -1.83 -12.32 -12.47
N MET A 69 -2.12 -11.36 -11.58
CA MET A 69 -3.47 -10.83 -11.34
C MET A 69 -4.04 -10.20 -12.62
N TYR A 70 -3.25 -9.35 -13.30
CA TYR A 70 -3.64 -8.71 -14.55
C TYR A 70 -4.02 -9.72 -15.64
N ARG A 71 -3.20 -10.76 -15.85
CA ARG A 71 -3.48 -11.82 -16.85
C ARG A 71 -4.72 -12.65 -16.52
N LYS A 72 -5.12 -12.69 -15.25
CA LYS A 72 -6.29 -13.43 -14.79
C LYS A 72 -7.55 -12.57 -14.69
N ALA A 73 -7.42 -11.24 -14.76
CA ALA A 73 -8.54 -10.31 -14.73
C ALA A 73 -9.35 -10.43 -16.03
N ASN A 74 -10.33 -11.32 -16.06
CA ASN A 74 -11.10 -11.65 -17.26
C ASN A 74 -12.60 -11.40 -17.03
N GLY A 75 -12.95 -10.14 -16.82
CA GLY A 75 -14.31 -9.74 -16.53
C GLY A 75 -14.36 -8.49 -15.66
N GLN A 76 -15.56 -7.90 -15.55
CA GLN A 76 -15.78 -6.72 -14.72
C GLN A 76 -15.64 -7.05 -13.23
N VAL A 77 -16.06 -8.25 -12.80
CA VAL A 77 -16.01 -8.67 -11.39
C VAL A 77 -14.57 -8.73 -10.90
N GLU A 78 -13.69 -9.38 -11.65
CA GLU A 78 -12.27 -9.53 -11.35
C GLU A 78 -11.55 -8.17 -11.42
N LEU A 79 -11.90 -7.34 -12.39
CA LEU A 79 -11.37 -5.98 -12.51
C LEU A 79 -11.70 -5.16 -11.26
N TYR A 80 -12.98 -5.09 -10.86
CA TYR A 80 -13.38 -4.34 -9.67
C TYR A 80 -12.79 -4.91 -8.39
N PHE A 81 -12.67 -6.24 -8.28
CA PHE A 81 -11.99 -6.88 -7.16
C PHE A 81 -10.53 -6.43 -7.05
N PHE A 82 -9.75 -6.52 -8.13
CA PHE A 82 -8.33 -6.13 -8.10
C PHE A 82 -8.12 -4.62 -7.98
N LEU A 83 -9.04 -3.80 -8.50
CA LEU A 83 -9.04 -2.36 -8.21
C LEU A 83 -9.25 -2.10 -6.70
N GLY A 84 -10.17 -2.81 -6.07
CA GLY A 84 -10.34 -2.78 -4.61
C GLY A 84 -9.06 -3.16 -3.85
N VAL A 85 -8.38 -4.23 -4.28
CA VAL A 85 -7.06 -4.61 -3.74
C VAL A 85 -6.03 -3.49 -3.91
N GLY A 86 -6.00 -2.83 -5.08
CA GLY A 86 -5.10 -1.69 -5.34
C GLY A 86 -5.39 -0.48 -4.43
N ILE A 87 -6.65 -0.20 -4.13
CA ILE A 87 -7.05 0.83 -3.17
C ILE A 87 -6.58 0.44 -1.76
N ILE A 88 -6.81 -0.80 -1.33
CA ILE A 88 -6.36 -1.29 -0.03
C ILE A 88 -4.83 -1.19 0.07
N ALA A 89 -4.09 -1.57 -0.98
CA ALA A 89 -2.64 -1.42 -1.04
C ALA A 89 -2.20 0.04 -0.84
N ARG A 90 -2.90 1.01 -1.46
CA ARG A 90 -2.66 2.44 -1.24
C ARG A 90 -2.92 2.87 0.20
N LEU A 91 -4.04 2.44 0.78
CA LEU A 91 -4.41 2.77 2.16
C LEU A 91 -3.42 2.19 3.17
N LEU A 92 -2.91 0.97 2.93
CA LEU A 92 -1.90 0.34 3.76
C LEU A 92 -0.61 1.16 3.87
N LEU A 93 -0.28 1.94 2.84
CA LEU A 93 0.94 2.76 2.79
C LEU A 93 0.76 4.18 3.36
N ILE A 94 -0.45 4.59 3.77
CA ILE A 94 -0.67 5.95 4.33
C ILE A 94 0.15 6.17 5.61
N GLY A 95 0.32 5.13 6.43
CA GLY A 95 1.16 5.18 7.63
C GLY A 95 2.63 4.84 7.41
N ALA A 96 3.04 4.54 6.18
CA ALA A 96 4.41 4.16 5.87
C ALA A 96 5.29 5.42 5.82
N PHE A 97 6.41 5.39 6.53
CA PHE A 97 7.45 6.41 6.38
C PHE A 97 8.07 6.26 4.98
N PRO A 98 8.34 7.34 4.23
CA PRO A 98 8.83 7.25 2.85
C PRO A 98 10.33 6.89 2.79
N GLN A 99 10.70 5.69 3.25
CA GLN A 99 12.07 5.20 3.42
C GLN A 99 12.89 5.13 2.12
N LEU A 100 12.27 5.28 0.96
CA LEU A 100 12.95 5.26 -0.34
C LEU A 100 13.54 6.62 -0.75
N SER A 101 13.21 7.69 -0.03
CA SER A 101 13.76 9.03 -0.26
C SER A 101 14.69 9.40 0.88
N ASP A 102 15.86 9.91 0.54
CA ASP A 102 16.79 10.60 1.44
C ASP A 102 16.30 12.03 1.71
N ASP A 103 15.76 12.72 0.71
CA ASP A 103 15.45 14.15 0.81
C ASP A 103 14.15 14.55 1.54
N ILE A 104 13.60 13.68 2.42
CA ILE A 104 12.36 13.97 3.16
C ILE A 104 12.46 15.26 3.96
N TYR A 105 13.55 15.42 4.71
CA TYR A 105 13.76 16.61 5.55
C TYR A 105 14.03 17.86 4.72
N ARG A 106 14.61 17.71 3.52
CA ARG A 106 14.75 18.80 2.55
C ARG A 106 13.39 19.29 2.06
N PHE A 107 12.46 18.39 1.77
CA PHE A 107 11.10 18.80 1.41
C PHE A 107 10.37 19.53 2.55
N ILE A 108 10.57 19.12 3.80
CA ILE A 108 10.02 19.83 4.96
C ILE A 108 10.64 21.22 5.08
N TRP A 109 11.97 21.31 4.94
CA TRP A 109 12.71 22.57 4.97
C TRP A 109 12.21 23.55 3.90
N ASP A 110 12.13 23.08 2.66
CA ASP A 110 11.73 23.87 1.50
C ASP A 110 10.27 24.30 1.62
N GLY A 111 9.40 23.42 2.10
CA GLY A 111 8.01 23.76 2.39
C GLY A 111 7.88 24.87 3.43
N ARG A 112 8.74 24.90 4.45
CA ARG A 112 8.76 25.97 5.46
C ARG A 112 9.23 27.31 4.88
N LEU A 113 10.22 27.29 3.98
CA LEU A 113 10.65 28.49 3.24
C LEU A 113 9.55 29.00 2.31
N ILE A 114 8.90 28.12 1.55
CA ILE A 114 7.80 28.47 0.64
C ILE A 114 6.62 29.08 1.40
N ASN A 115 6.26 28.52 2.57
CA ASN A 115 5.20 29.08 3.42
C ASN A 115 5.53 30.49 3.94
N GLN A 116 6.80 30.89 3.91
CA GLN A 116 7.27 32.24 4.26
C GLN A 116 7.51 33.11 3.02
N GLY A 117 7.16 32.63 1.81
CA GLY A 117 7.36 33.35 0.55
C GLY A 117 8.82 33.37 0.07
N ILE A 118 9.68 32.52 0.61
CA ILE A 118 11.10 32.47 0.29
C ILE A 118 11.35 31.34 -0.71
N ASN A 119 12.10 31.63 -1.77
CA ASN A 119 12.56 30.61 -2.71
C ASN A 119 13.59 29.69 -1.99
N PRO A 120 13.36 28.37 -1.89
CA PRO A 120 14.29 27.43 -1.23
C PRO A 120 15.69 27.36 -1.82
N PHE A 121 15.86 27.82 -3.06
CA PHE A 121 17.13 27.89 -3.77
C PHE A 121 17.81 29.25 -3.70
N ALA A 122 17.22 30.23 -2.97
CA ALA A 122 17.83 31.54 -2.81
C ALA A 122 19.07 31.51 -1.92
N GLN A 123 19.09 30.62 -0.92
CA GLN A 123 20.16 30.46 0.05
C GLN A 123 20.33 28.98 0.40
N LEU A 124 21.56 28.59 0.76
CA LEU A 124 21.84 27.26 1.29
C LEU A 124 21.16 27.08 2.66
N PRO A 125 20.76 25.87 3.04
CA PRO A 125 20.28 25.60 4.40
C PRO A 125 21.20 26.15 5.50
N ALA A 126 22.52 26.03 5.32
CA ALA A 126 23.53 26.51 6.27
C ALA A 126 23.48 28.03 6.52
N TYR A 127 23.00 28.82 5.54
CA TYR A 127 22.83 30.27 5.70
C TYR A 127 21.92 30.59 6.89
N TYR A 128 20.82 29.84 7.07
CA TYR A 128 19.83 30.07 8.11
C TYR A 128 20.27 29.63 9.50
N MET A 129 21.46 29.02 9.62
CA MET A 129 22.06 28.65 10.91
C MET A 129 22.97 29.75 11.47
N GLN A 130 23.22 30.80 10.70
CA GLN A 130 24.05 31.94 11.10
C GLN A 130 23.29 32.90 12.03
N GLU A 131 24.01 33.66 12.85
CA GLU A 131 23.39 34.65 13.73
C GLU A 131 22.70 35.75 12.92
N GLY A 132 21.41 36.01 13.20
CA GLY A 132 20.63 37.04 12.54
C GLY A 132 19.92 36.59 11.25
N THR A 133 20.12 35.35 10.82
CA THR A 133 19.46 34.77 9.63
C THR A 133 18.45 33.67 9.98
N GLN A 134 18.29 33.34 11.26
CA GLN A 134 17.40 32.26 11.68
C GLN A 134 15.94 32.59 11.38
N LEU A 135 15.20 31.58 10.91
CA LEU A 135 13.77 31.72 10.61
C LEU A 135 12.92 30.82 11.52
N PRO A 136 11.73 31.29 11.95
CA PRO A 136 10.79 30.46 12.69
C PRO A 136 10.49 29.17 11.93
N GLY A 137 10.61 28.03 12.62
CA GLY A 137 10.42 26.72 12.01
C GLY A 137 11.64 26.15 11.28
N LEU A 138 12.74 26.87 11.07
CA LEU A 138 13.99 26.26 10.60
C LEU A 138 14.92 26.03 11.78
N SER A 139 14.72 24.90 12.47
CA SER A 139 15.46 24.61 13.70
C SER A 139 16.79 23.86 13.42
N PRO A 140 17.79 23.98 14.31
CA PRO A 140 19.04 23.23 14.19
C PRO A 140 18.84 21.71 14.14
N GLU A 141 17.81 21.19 14.80
CA GLU A 141 17.48 19.77 14.78
C GLU A 141 16.98 19.32 13.40
N LEU A 142 16.17 20.15 12.73
CA LEU A 142 15.76 19.87 11.36
C LEU A 142 16.96 19.97 10.40
N PHE A 143 17.81 20.98 10.58
CA PHE A 143 19.02 21.15 9.79
C PHE A 143 19.95 19.93 9.88
N ALA A 144 20.14 19.38 11.07
CA ALA A 144 20.97 18.20 11.31
C ALA A 144 20.46 16.92 10.61
N GLN A 145 19.21 16.89 10.16
CA GLN A 145 18.61 15.76 9.44
C GLN A 145 18.70 15.90 7.91
N LEU A 146 19.20 17.03 7.41
CA LEU A 146 19.38 17.22 5.97
C LEU A 146 20.55 16.37 5.47
N ASN A 147 20.36 15.66 4.35
CA ASN A 147 21.41 14.87 3.74
C ASN A 147 22.46 15.74 3.00
N SER A 148 22.08 16.97 2.59
CA SER A 148 22.95 17.89 1.83
C SER A 148 22.78 19.36 2.27
N PRO A 149 23.14 19.74 3.50
CA PRO A 149 22.94 21.10 4.02
C PRO A 149 23.79 22.17 3.32
N GLU A 150 24.85 21.76 2.63
CA GLU A 150 25.85 22.64 1.99
C GLU A 150 25.66 22.74 0.46
N TYR A 151 24.58 22.18 -0.10
CA TYR A 151 24.26 22.24 -1.52
C TYR A 151 22.83 22.76 -1.74
N TYR A 152 22.58 23.29 -2.94
CA TYR A 152 21.25 23.76 -3.36
C TYR A 152 20.32 22.61 -3.67
#